data_AF-A0A223KLQ5-F1
#
_entry.id   AF-A0A223KLQ5-F1
#
_cell.length_a   1.000
_cell.length_b   1.000
_cell.length_c   1.000
_cell.angle_alpha   90.00
_cell.angle_beta   90.00
_cell.angle_gamma   90.00
#
_symmetry.space_group_name_H-M   'P 1'
#
loop_
_entity.id
_entity.type
_entity.pdbx_description
1 polymer ?
#
loop_
_entity_poly.entity_id
_entity_poly.type
_entity_poly.pdbx_seq_one_letter_code
_entity_poly.pdbx_strand_id
1 'polypeptide(L)'
;MTFLKGPKMAVIWTVLRVWLGVQWLQAGINKVGVFDATGFLHGTIAKSQGENAIVKGWYATFVEQFALPNVELFNVLIPWGEVLVGIGLILGAATIPALLAAAFMNLNFLLAGTISTNPILYTAAMILLFAGAASYFYGVDRFAVKYIKEKMNAKKATNTKKDVKPAPVH
;
A
#
# COMPACT_ATOMS: atom_id res chain seq x y z
N MET A 1 12.68 -20.06 -12.17
CA MET A 1 11.71 -19.21 -11.42
C MET A 1 10.25 -19.45 -11.86
N THR A 2 9.84 -20.71 -12.08
CA THR A 2 8.50 -21.05 -12.60
C THR A 2 7.51 -21.43 -11.50
N PHE A 3 8.01 -21.79 -10.32
CA PHE A 3 7.19 -22.28 -9.20
C PHE A 3 6.30 -21.20 -8.57
N LEU A 4 6.80 -19.96 -8.46
CA LEU A 4 6.08 -18.82 -7.83
C LEU A 4 4.92 -18.28 -8.68
N LYS A 5 4.81 -18.66 -9.95
CA LYS A 5 3.87 -18.08 -10.94
C LYS A 5 2.78 -19.05 -11.40
N GLY A 6 2.71 -20.24 -10.81
CA GLY A 6 1.66 -21.22 -11.13
C GLY A 6 0.27 -20.79 -10.62
N PRO A 7 -0.82 -21.28 -11.24
CA PRO A 7 -2.19 -20.92 -10.84
C PRO A 7 -2.51 -21.27 -9.38
N LYS A 8 -1.90 -22.33 -8.82
CA LYS A 8 -2.03 -22.69 -7.40
C LYS A 8 -1.38 -21.65 -6.47
N MET A 9 -0.21 -21.11 -6.84
CA MET A 9 0.45 -20.06 -6.04
C MET A 9 -0.32 -18.75 -6.08
N ALA A 10 -0.96 -18.42 -7.21
CA ALA A 10 -1.79 -17.23 -7.32
C ALA A 10 -3.00 -17.25 -6.35
N VAL A 11 -3.57 -18.43 -6.06
CA VAL A 11 -4.62 -18.57 -5.03
C VAL A 11 -4.07 -18.26 -3.64
N ILE A 12 -2.90 -18.82 -3.30
CA ILE A 12 -2.24 -18.58 -2.00
C ILE A 12 -1.96 -17.08 -1.81
N TRP A 13 -1.41 -16.42 -2.82
CA TRP A 13 -1.14 -14.97 -2.75
C TRP A 13 -2.42 -14.16 -2.63
N THR A 14 -3.51 -14.58 -3.27
CA THR A 14 -4.81 -13.90 -3.16
C THR A 14 -5.39 -14.04 -1.77
N VAL A 15 -5.33 -15.22 -1.15
CA VAL A 15 -5.77 -15.43 0.23
C VAL A 15 -4.96 -14.57 1.19
N LEU A 16 -3.62 -14.55 1.05
CA LEU A 16 -2.76 -13.71 1.89
C LEU A 16 -3.05 -12.22 1.69
N ARG A 17 -3.29 -11.78 0.45
CA ARG A 17 -3.65 -10.40 0.11
C ARG A 17 -4.97 -9.99 0.74
N VAL A 18 -6.00 -10.83 0.63
CA VAL A 18 -7.32 -10.57 1.22
C VAL A 18 -7.23 -10.56 2.74
N TRP A 19 -6.50 -11.51 3.35
CA TRP A 19 -6.26 -11.52 4.79
C TRP A 19 -5.58 -10.24 5.25
N LEU A 20 -4.51 -9.80 4.58
CA LEU A 20 -3.84 -8.54 4.89
C LEU A 20 -4.82 -7.36 4.77
N GLY A 21 -5.62 -7.31 3.70
CA GLY A 21 -6.63 -6.26 3.51
C GLY A 21 -7.69 -6.24 4.62
N VAL A 22 -8.12 -7.40 5.11
CA VAL A 22 -9.06 -7.50 6.25
C VAL A 22 -8.44 -6.93 7.52
N GLN A 23 -7.16 -7.21 7.81
CA GLN A 23 -6.48 -6.64 8.98
C GLN A 23 -6.46 -5.11 8.94
N TRP A 24 -6.16 -4.53 7.78
CA TRP A 24 -6.19 -3.09 7.56
C TRP A 24 -7.57 -2.48 7.70
N LEU A 25 -8.58 -3.13 7.11
CA LEU A 25 -9.96 -2.65 7.18
C LEU A 25 -10.48 -2.68 8.62
N GLN A 26 -10.20 -3.75 9.37
CA GLN A 26 -10.58 -3.88 10.78
C GLN A 26 -9.89 -2.84 11.66
N ALA A 27 -8.62 -2.52 11.39
CA ALA A 27 -7.89 -1.48 12.10
C ALA A 27 -8.47 -0.08 11.85
N GLY A 28 -8.85 0.22 10.60
CA GLY A 28 -9.27 1.55 10.18
C GLY A 28 -10.75 1.86 10.39
N ILE A 29 -11.67 0.90 10.19
CA ILE A 29 -13.11 1.18 10.12
C ILE A 29 -13.65 1.82 11.41
N ASN A 30 -13.16 1.38 12.56
CA ASN A 30 -13.59 1.88 13.87
C ASN A 30 -12.86 3.18 14.27
N LYS A 31 -11.86 3.59 13.50
CA LYS A 31 -11.10 4.83 13.72
C LYS A 31 -11.66 6.01 12.91
N VAL A 32 -12.38 5.75 11.82
CA VAL A 32 -12.92 6.81 10.97
C VAL A 32 -13.88 7.70 11.79
N GLY A 33 -13.55 8.99 11.88
CA GLY A 33 -14.37 10.01 12.52
C GLY A 33 -14.22 10.15 14.04
N VAL A 34 -13.54 9.23 14.72
CA VAL A 34 -13.36 9.25 16.19
C VAL A 34 -11.90 9.14 16.64
N PHE A 35 -10.99 8.89 15.71
CA PHE A 35 -9.57 8.70 16.02
C PHE A 35 -8.86 10.01 16.34
N ASP A 36 -8.05 9.97 17.40
CA ASP A 36 -7.14 11.04 17.79
C ASP A 36 -5.71 10.50 17.91
N ALA A 37 -4.84 11.01 17.06
CA ALA A 37 -3.41 10.69 17.00
C ALA A 37 -2.61 11.41 18.09
N THR A 38 -3.16 12.39 18.80
CA THR A 38 -2.45 13.19 19.80
C THR A 38 -1.75 12.31 20.85
N GLY A 39 -2.48 11.36 21.45
CA GLY A 39 -1.92 10.43 22.43
C GLY A 39 -0.86 9.49 21.83
N PHE A 40 -1.05 9.06 20.58
CA PHE A 40 -0.10 8.23 19.85
C PHE A 40 1.22 8.98 19.58
N LEU A 41 1.15 10.23 19.14
CA LEU A 41 2.32 11.06 18.86
C LEU A 41 3.08 11.44 20.13
N HIS A 42 2.38 11.84 21.21
CA HIS A 42 3.01 12.05 22.51
C HIS A 42 3.67 10.78 23.06
N GLY A 43 3.00 9.63 22.93
CA GLY A 43 3.58 8.34 23.30
C GLY A 43 4.85 8.00 22.51
N THR A 44 4.92 8.43 21.25
CA THR A 44 6.10 8.26 20.41
C THR A 44 7.29 9.09 20.91
N ILE A 45 7.05 10.36 21.27
CA ILE A 45 8.07 11.25 21.84
C ILE A 45 8.53 10.71 23.20
N ALA A 46 7.62 10.25 24.05
CA ALA A 46 7.98 9.65 25.34
C ALA A 46 8.89 8.42 25.16
N LYS A 47 8.62 7.59 24.15
CA LYS A 47 9.43 6.41 23.79
C LYS A 47 10.81 6.73 23.21
N SER A 48 11.12 7.99 22.92
CA SER A 48 12.47 8.42 22.51
C SER A 48 13.31 8.95 23.66
N GLN A 49 12.76 8.99 24.88
CA GLN A 49 13.42 9.53 26.07
C GLN A 49 13.78 8.40 27.05
N GLY A 50 14.83 8.63 27.85
CA GLY A 50 15.28 7.69 28.89
C GLY A 50 16.30 6.64 28.43
N GLU A 51 16.76 5.80 29.36
CA GLU A 51 17.81 4.78 29.13
C GLU A 51 17.40 3.69 28.15
N ASN A 52 16.10 3.43 27.99
CA ASN A 52 15.55 2.40 27.09
C ASN A 52 14.78 3.02 25.91
N ALA A 53 15.31 4.10 25.32
CA ALA A 53 14.70 4.74 24.16
C ALA A 53 14.60 3.77 22.97
N ILE A 54 13.36 3.46 22.56
CA ILE A 54 13.07 2.57 21.42
C ILE A 54 12.80 3.35 20.13
N VAL A 55 12.42 4.63 20.25
CA VAL A 55 12.23 5.54 19.11
C VAL A 55 13.51 6.34 18.90
N LYS A 56 13.95 6.43 17.64
CA LYS A 56 15.16 7.21 17.30
C LYS A 56 14.87 8.70 17.39
N GLY A 57 15.84 9.46 17.92
CA GLY A 57 15.70 10.90 18.17
C GLY A 57 15.25 11.70 16.94
N TRP A 58 15.79 11.40 15.75
CA TRP A 58 15.38 12.09 14.52
C TRP A 58 13.89 11.90 14.19
N TYR A 59 13.32 10.73 14.47
CA TYR A 59 11.92 10.44 14.23
C TYR A 59 11.03 11.13 15.26
N ALA A 60 11.49 11.18 16.52
CA ALA A 60 10.82 11.94 17.56
C ALA A 60 10.81 13.45 17.23
N THR A 61 11.90 14.00 16.71
CA THR A 61 11.94 15.40 16.25
C THR A 61 10.95 15.64 15.10
N PHE A 62 10.84 14.74 14.13
CA PHE A 62 9.81 14.81 13.10
C PHE A 62 8.40 14.79 13.69
N VAL A 63 8.15 13.89 14.65
CA VAL A 63 6.85 13.79 15.32
C VAL A 63 6.52 15.07 16.08
N GLU A 64 7.47 15.60 16.84
CA GLU A 64 7.30 16.80 17.66
C GLU A 64 7.14 18.07 16.82
N GLN A 65 7.96 18.26 15.79
CA GLN A 65 8.00 19.51 15.01
C GLN A 65 7.04 19.54 13.83
N PHE A 66 6.65 18.39 13.29
CA PHE A 66 5.78 18.31 12.12
C PHE A 66 4.48 17.56 12.41
N ALA A 67 4.54 16.35 12.94
CA ALA A 67 3.34 15.53 13.08
C ALA A 67 2.36 16.08 14.12
N LEU A 68 2.87 16.54 15.27
CA LEU A 68 2.08 17.02 16.39
C LEU A 68 1.39 18.36 16.11
N PRO A 69 2.06 19.37 15.51
CA PRO A 69 1.39 20.60 15.08
C PRO A 69 0.35 20.37 13.98
N ASN A 70 0.48 19.29 13.19
CA ASN A 70 -0.44 18.93 12.11
C ASN A 70 -1.31 17.71 12.47
N VAL A 71 -1.61 17.48 13.76
CA VAL A 71 -2.29 16.26 14.21
C VAL A 71 -3.65 16.02 13.54
N GLU A 72 -4.39 17.09 13.21
CA GLU A 72 -5.66 17.01 12.49
C GLU A 72 -5.52 16.31 11.13
N LEU A 73 -4.40 16.52 10.44
CA LEU A 73 -4.10 15.81 9.19
C LEU A 73 -3.97 14.31 9.44
N PHE A 74 -3.26 13.91 10.49
CA PHE A 74 -3.05 12.49 10.83
C PHE A 74 -4.33 11.82 11.35
N ASN A 75 -5.21 12.56 12.02
CA ASN A 75 -6.52 12.09 12.46
C ASN A 75 -7.41 11.66 11.28
N VAL A 76 -7.20 12.26 10.10
CA VAL A 76 -7.89 11.87 8.87
C VAL A 76 -7.06 10.85 8.08
N LEU A 77 -5.77 11.13 7.88
CA LEU A 77 -4.90 10.37 6.99
C LEU A 77 -4.71 8.92 7.45
N ILE A 78 -4.51 8.69 8.76
CA ILE A 78 -4.26 7.34 9.28
C ILE A 78 -5.52 6.46 9.13
N PRO A 79 -6.71 6.83 9.63
CA PRO A 79 -7.90 5.98 9.51
C PRO A 79 -8.32 5.75 8.05
N TRP A 80 -8.34 6.81 7.23
CA TRP A 80 -8.70 6.67 5.82
C TRP A 80 -7.65 5.89 5.04
N GLY A 81 -6.37 6.08 5.34
CA GLY A 81 -5.29 5.27 4.78
C GLY A 81 -5.48 3.79 5.09
N GLU A 82 -5.79 3.45 6.34
CA GLU A 82 -6.05 2.08 6.76
C GLU A 82 -7.25 1.46 6.02
N VAL A 83 -8.37 2.18 5.92
CA VAL A 83 -9.57 1.71 5.22
C VAL A 83 -9.33 1.55 3.71
N LEU A 84 -8.73 2.54 3.06
CA LEU A 84 -8.49 2.52 1.61
C LEU A 84 -7.50 1.42 1.22
N VAL A 85 -6.46 1.20 2.03
CA VAL A 85 -5.54 0.07 1.86
C VAL A 85 -6.30 -1.25 2.00
N GLY A 86 -7.12 -1.39 3.05
CA GLY A 86 -7.90 -2.60 3.28
C GLY A 86 -8.81 -2.95 2.10
N ILE A 87 -9.59 -1.97 1.63
CA ILE A 87 -10.48 -2.12 0.47
C ILE A 87 -9.67 -2.42 -0.80
N GLY A 88 -8.58 -1.68 -1.04
CA GLY A 88 -7.73 -1.86 -2.21
C GLY A 88 -7.11 -3.26 -2.32
N LEU A 89 -6.71 -3.83 -1.18
CA LEU A 89 -6.17 -5.18 -1.08
C LEU A 89 -7.25 -6.27 -1.18
N ILE A 90 -8.43 -6.07 -0.57
CA ILE A 90 -9.52 -7.05 -0.66
C ILE A 90 -10.01 -7.16 -2.11
N LEU A 91 -10.36 -6.02 -2.71
CA LEU A 91 -10.85 -5.96 -4.10
C LEU A 91 -9.75 -6.31 -5.11
N GLY A 92 -8.49 -5.99 -4.80
CA GLY A 92 -7.37 -6.18 -5.70
C GLY A 92 -7.48 -5.32 -6.95
N ALA A 93 -7.97 -4.08 -6.82
CA ALA A 93 -8.09 -3.09 -7.90
C ALA A 93 -6.99 -2.01 -7.86
N ALA A 94 -6.19 -2.00 -6.79
CA ALA A 94 -5.03 -1.13 -6.60
C ALA A 94 -3.97 -1.86 -5.75
N THR A 95 -3.69 -3.12 -6.05
CA THR A 95 -2.87 -3.99 -5.17
C THR A 95 -1.49 -3.38 -4.90
N ILE A 96 -0.78 -2.92 -5.94
CA ILE A 96 0.56 -2.35 -5.76
C ILE A 96 0.55 -1.06 -4.93
N PRO A 97 -0.24 -0.02 -5.27
CA PRO A 97 -0.35 1.17 -4.43
C PRO A 97 -0.79 0.85 -3.00
N ALA A 98 -1.76 -0.05 -2.82
CA ALA A 98 -2.24 -0.42 -1.49
C ALA A 98 -1.17 -1.16 -0.67
N LEU A 99 -0.38 -2.04 -1.29
CA LEU A 99 0.74 -2.71 -0.62
C LEU A 99 1.87 -1.73 -0.26
N LEU A 100 2.17 -0.76 -1.13
CA LEU A 100 3.15 0.28 -0.85
C LEU A 100 2.70 1.17 0.32
N ALA A 101 1.44 1.61 0.31
CA ALA A 101 0.86 2.37 1.42
C ALA A 101 0.83 1.55 2.72
N ALA A 102 0.48 0.26 2.65
CA ALA A 102 0.53 -0.66 3.78
C ALA A 102 1.94 -0.78 4.37
N ALA A 103 2.95 -0.97 3.52
CA ALA A 103 4.34 -1.06 3.95
C ALA A 103 4.82 0.25 4.56
N PHE A 104 4.51 1.38 3.93
CA PHE A 104 4.90 2.72 4.42
C PHE A 104 4.28 3.06 5.78
N MET A 105 2.98 2.81 5.96
CA MET A 105 2.32 3.07 7.24
C MET A 105 2.83 2.15 8.36
N ASN A 106 2.98 0.84 8.09
CA ASN A 106 3.58 -0.06 9.09
C ASN A 106 5.01 0.36 9.46
N LEU A 107 5.82 0.78 8.48
CA LEU A 107 7.16 1.28 8.74
C LEU A 107 7.12 2.51 9.67
N ASN A 108 6.21 3.45 9.43
CA ASN A 108 6.03 4.60 10.31
C ASN A 108 5.58 4.18 11.72
N PHE A 109 4.65 3.23 11.85
CA PHE A 109 4.24 2.73 13.17
C PHE A 109 5.37 2.01 13.92
N LEU A 110 6.24 1.30 13.21
CA LEU A 110 7.44 0.69 13.77
C LEU A 110 8.46 1.75 14.22
N LEU A 111 8.69 2.78 13.41
CA LEU A 111 9.54 3.92 13.78
C LEU A 111 8.97 4.70 14.98
N ALA A 112 7.64 4.74 15.12
CA ALA A 112 6.93 5.28 16.28
C ALA A 112 6.98 4.37 17.53
N GLY A 113 7.64 3.21 17.45
CA GLY A 113 7.80 2.28 18.56
C GLY A 113 6.57 1.42 18.83
N THR A 114 5.77 1.11 17.81
CA THR A 114 4.61 0.21 17.91
C THR A 114 4.94 -1.14 17.26
N ILE A 115 5.34 -2.11 18.08
CA ILE A 115 5.95 -3.37 17.58
C ILE A 115 4.95 -4.54 17.47
N SER A 116 3.76 -4.47 18.10
CA SER A 116 2.86 -5.63 18.26
C SER A 116 2.57 -6.43 16.97
N THR A 117 1.67 -5.96 16.10
CA THR A 117 1.29 -6.66 14.86
C THR A 117 1.97 -6.09 13.62
N ASN A 118 2.51 -4.87 13.72
CA ASN A 118 3.06 -4.12 12.58
C ASN A 118 4.21 -4.83 11.83
N PRO A 119 5.17 -5.53 12.48
CA PRO A 119 6.21 -6.25 11.76
C PRO A 119 5.65 -7.34 10.85
N ILE A 120 4.63 -8.06 11.32
CA ILE A 120 4.00 -9.16 10.58
C ILE A 120 3.29 -8.61 9.34
N LEU A 121 2.51 -7.53 9.50
CA LEU A 121 1.80 -6.89 8.40
C LEU A 121 2.76 -6.24 7.38
N TYR A 122 3.85 -5.63 7.86
CA TYR A 122 4.91 -5.10 7.01
C TYR A 122 5.56 -6.21 6.17
N THR A 123 5.96 -7.31 6.81
CA THR A 123 6.59 -8.43 6.11
C THR A 123 5.63 -9.06 5.09
N ALA A 124 4.36 -9.23 5.44
CA ALA A 124 3.34 -9.71 4.51
C ALA A 124 3.20 -8.77 3.30
N ALA A 125 3.17 -7.45 3.52
CA ALA A 125 3.09 -6.47 2.44
C ALA A 125 4.31 -6.55 1.50
N MET A 126 5.52 -6.65 2.06
CA MET A 126 6.76 -6.76 1.28
C MET A 126 6.83 -8.07 0.49
N ILE A 127 6.45 -9.21 1.09
CA ILE A 127 6.38 -10.49 0.39
C ILE A 127 5.41 -10.40 -0.80
N LEU A 128 4.23 -9.80 -0.61
CA LEU A 128 3.24 -9.63 -1.67
C LEU A 128 3.70 -8.68 -2.78
N LEU A 129 4.52 -7.66 -2.46
CA LEU A 129 5.16 -6.80 -3.45
C LEU A 129 6.19 -7.57 -4.29
N PHE A 130 7.06 -8.34 -3.63
CA PHE A 130 8.08 -9.14 -4.33
C PHE A 130 7.51 -10.34 -5.09
N ALA A 131 6.36 -10.88 -4.67
CA ALA A 131 5.63 -11.91 -5.40
C ALA A 131 5.15 -11.42 -6.79
N GLY A 132 5.09 -10.09 -7.00
CA GLY A 132 4.85 -9.49 -8.31
C GLY A 132 3.55 -9.96 -8.95
N ALA A 133 3.55 -10.23 -10.26
CA ALA A 133 2.35 -10.57 -11.04
C ALA A 133 1.50 -11.74 -10.53
N ALA A 134 2.04 -12.56 -9.63
CA ALA A 134 1.29 -13.63 -8.99
C ALA A 134 0.33 -13.13 -7.89
N SER A 135 0.60 -12.00 -7.23
CA SER A 135 -0.23 -11.47 -6.14
C SER A 135 -1.46 -10.69 -6.61
N TYR A 136 -1.50 -10.27 -7.87
CA TYR A 136 -2.66 -9.60 -8.50
C TYR A 136 -3.29 -10.38 -9.64
N PHE A 137 -2.91 -11.65 -9.84
CA PHE A 137 -3.44 -12.48 -10.94
C PHE A 137 -4.96 -12.72 -10.85
N TYR A 138 -5.52 -12.82 -9.63
CA TYR A 138 -6.96 -12.90 -9.37
C TYR A 138 -7.57 -11.57 -8.88
N GLY A 139 -6.80 -10.46 -8.91
CA GLY A 139 -7.32 -9.13 -8.62
C GLY A 139 -8.03 -8.52 -9.83
N VAL A 140 -8.95 -7.58 -9.57
CA VAL A 140 -9.54 -6.71 -10.60
C VAL A 140 -8.46 -5.98 -11.42
N ASP A 141 -7.27 -5.79 -10.85
CA ASP A 141 -6.04 -5.33 -11.50
C ASP A 141 -5.74 -6.04 -12.82
N ARG A 142 -6.06 -7.34 -12.94
CA ARG A 142 -5.87 -8.06 -14.22
C ARG A 142 -6.73 -7.50 -15.34
N PHE A 143 -7.98 -7.12 -15.06
CA PHE A 143 -8.89 -6.54 -16.04
C PHE A 143 -8.46 -5.12 -16.41
N ALA A 144 -8.05 -4.31 -15.42
CA ALA A 144 -7.54 -2.97 -15.64
C ALA A 144 -6.26 -2.97 -16.50
N VAL A 145 -5.28 -3.83 -16.18
CA VAL A 145 -4.03 -3.95 -16.93
C VAL A 145 -4.26 -4.48 -18.35
N LYS A 146 -5.16 -5.47 -18.52
CA LYS A 146 -5.52 -5.98 -19.87
C LYS A 146 -6.14 -4.86 -20.71
N TYR A 147 -7.08 -4.10 -20.15
CA TYR A 147 -7.76 -3.01 -20.83
C TYR A 147 -6.82 -1.85 -21.21
N ILE A 148 -5.92 -1.45 -20.29
CA ILE A 148 -4.91 -0.42 -20.56
C ILE A 148 -3.94 -0.89 -21.66
N LYS A 149 -3.49 -2.14 -21.60
CA LYS A 149 -2.56 -2.71 -22.60
C LYS A 149 -3.20 -2.81 -23.98
N GLU A 150 -4.47 -3.20 -24.05
CA GLU A 150 -5.25 -3.19 -25.30
C GLU A 150 -5.38 -1.78 -25.89
N LYS A 151 -5.70 -0.78 -25.07
CA LYS A 151 -5.76 0.63 -25.52
C LYS A 151 -4.41 1.17 -25.98
N MET A 152 -3.32 0.84 -25.29
CA MET A 152 -1.97 1.28 -25.67
C MET A 152 -1.52 0.63 -26.99
N ASN A 153 -1.81 -0.65 -27.20
CA ASN A 153 -1.51 -1.36 -28.44
C ASN A 153 -2.34 -0.84 -29.61
N ALA A 154 -3.63 -0.56 -29.40
CA ALA A 154 -4.49 0.06 -30.39
C ALA A 154 -3.96 1.45 -30.79
N LYS A 155 -3.53 2.27 -29.81
CA LYS A 155 -2.96 3.59 -30.07
C LYS A 155 -1.64 3.53 -30.86
N LYS A 156 -0.78 2.53 -30.58
CA LYS A 156 0.44 2.26 -31.37
C LYS A 156 0.11 1.88 -32.82
N ALA A 157 -0.82 0.94 -33.03
CA ALA A 157 -1.20 0.50 -34.36
C ALA A 157 -1.80 1.63 -35.24
N THR A 158 -2.56 2.54 -34.63
CA THR A 158 -3.12 3.70 -35.33
C THR A 158 -2.07 4.74 -35.71
N ASN A 159 -1.05 4.96 -34.87
CA ASN A 159 0.06 5.87 -35.21
C ASN A 159 0.93 5.30 -36.35
N THR A 160 1.26 4.02 -36.32
CA THR A 160 2.05 3.38 -37.41
C THR A 160 1.35 3.49 -38.77
N LYS A 161 0.01 3.44 -38.82
CA LYS A 161 -0.75 3.64 -40.07
C LYS A 161 -0.78 5.09 -40.56
N LYS A 162 -0.62 6.09 -39.68
CA LYS A 162 -0.52 7.51 -40.08
C LYS A 162 0.84 7.86 -40.68
N ASP A 163 1.90 7.20 -40.21
CA ASP A 163 3.27 7.44 -40.67
C ASP A 163 3.55 6.78 -42.03
N VAL A 164 2.79 5.75 -42.40
CA VAL A 164 2.78 5.16 -43.75
C VAL A 164 1.73 5.88 -44.60
N LYS A 165 2.05 7.09 -45.07
CA LYS A 165 1.24 7.76 -46.10
C LYS A 165 1.35 6.96 -47.41
N PRO A 166 0.25 6.60 -48.08
CA PRO A 166 0.34 5.88 -49.36
C PRO A 166 1.11 6.74 -50.36
N ALA A 167 2.10 6.13 -51.02
CA ALA A 167 2.88 6.79 -52.06
C ALA A 167 1.93 7.28 -53.17
N PRO A 168 2.14 8.50 -53.70
CA PRO A 168 1.31 9.01 -54.78
C PRO A 168 1.42 8.07 -55.98
N VAL A 169 0.28 7.55 -56.42
CA VAL A 169 0.17 6.77 -57.66
C VAL A 169 0.22 7.80 -58.79
N HIS A 170 1.35 7.85 -59.49
CA HIS A 170 1.53 8.63 -60.72
C HIS A 170 1.00 7.84 -61.91
#